data_AF-A0A402DCB2-F1
#
_entry.id   AF-A0A402DCB2-F1
#
_cell.length_a   1.000
_cell.length_b   1.000
_cell.length_c   1.000
_cell.angle_alpha   90.00
_cell.angle_beta   90.00
_cell.angle_gamma   90.00
#
_symmetry.space_group_name_H-M   'P 1'
#
loop_
_entity.id
_entity.type
_entity.pdbx_description
1 polymer ?
#
loop_
_entity_poly.entity_id
_entity_poly.type
_entity_poly.pdbx_seq_one_letter_code
_entity_poly.pdbx_strand_id
1 'polypeptide(L)'
;MKKKSIALSTTIASSIPKLSLSLGILISLAAPVWGKVKSVDIARDPSVDKERVTLRVKVTDEANKPIMQLQDTDFKLRVEDSDKRQTYDDLSFDWKSPEEAVPVQAWIIVLLDMSGSMNREDSQGTSKIQGALKAIDRFIELAKERKGDTRVSIVPFGDPGKNCPGYSITNEVLDNFSRADDAKLEIFLENLAARKPCASTNLYDPLEKAVRFLAKKTDSRFYPVDSSGNPIEPQPRLSVILLSDGYHNKPNEASDFQNLSRLLKKNDRVIVHTLGYGFTPQQLGQNYKLGHAATRADVNAKKVPEDDFVDEKRLQEMAKITGGISEFSGNAEAIAESLQLFLNALLGEYEISYLQPDPERGKPYKVSVTVQKANSKPREYRIQIFGRSLPSKTRAIMVVTILLVLVIGGVIPFYFWAKHLKEQAL
;
A
#
# COMPACT_ATOMS: atom_id res chain seq x y z
N MET A 1 36.33 76.22 0.78
CA MET A 1 35.73 76.73 -0.48
C MET A 1 36.42 76.10 -1.68
N LYS A 2 35.74 75.20 -2.40
CA LYS A 2 35.56 75.17 -3.88
C LYS A 2 35.07 73.79 -4.30
N LYS A 3 33.80 73.75 -4.73
CA LYS A 3 33.20 72.70 -5.56
C LYS A 3 33.89 72.69 -6.93
N LYS A 4 34.08 71.51 -7.53
CA LYS A 4 33.41 71.11 -8.78
C LYS A 4 33.81 69.67 -9.16
N SER A 5 32.83 69.02 -9.77
CA SER A 5 32.79 67.64 -10.21
C SER A 5 32.94 67.57 -11.74
N ILE A 6 33.03 66.33 -12.24
CA ILE A 6 32.66 65.79 -13.57
C ILE A 6 33.82 65.54 -14.57
N ALA A 7 34.14 64.23 -14.70
CA ALA A 7 34.19 63.33 -15.88
C ALA A 7 34.84 63.81 -17.22
N LEU A 8 35.41 63.00 -18.13
CA LEU A 8 35.15 61.63 -18.61
C LEU A 8 36.42 61.02 -19.28
N SER A 9 36.54 59.69 -19.15
CA SER A 9 36.80 58.64 -20.18
C SER A 9 38.09 58.54 -21.03
N THR A 10 38.63 57.32 -21.07
CA THR A 10 38.83 56.59 -22.34
C THR A 10 38.78 55.07 -22.13
N THR A 11 38.05 54.41 -23.02
CA THR A 11 37.68 53.00 -23.09
C THR A 11 38.76 52.19 -23.85
N ILE A 12 39.10 50.97 -23.39
CA ILE A 12 39.48 49.87 -24.29
C ILE A 12 38.88 48.57 -23.75
N ALA A 13 38.08 47.93 -24.60
CA ALA A 13 37.41 46.65 -24.39
C ALA A 13 38.30 45.47 -24.80
N SER A 14 38.08 44.28 -24.23
CA SER A 14 37.74 43.06 -25.00
C SER A 14 37.56 41.84 -24.08
N SER A 15 36.49 41.06 -24.35
CA SER A 15 36.33 39.59 -24.21
C SER A 15 37.11 38.87 -23.10
N ILE A 16 36.48 38.16 -22.15
CA ILE A 16 35.81 36.86 -22.34
C ILE A 16 34.68 36.67 -21.30
N PRO A 17 33.43 36.43 -21.73
CA PRO A 17 32.35 35.87 -20.91
C PRO A 17 32.15 34.37 -21.21
N LYS A 18 31.51 33.64 -20.27
CA LYS A 18 30.85 32.32 -20.43
C LYS A 18 31.66 31.03 -20.18
N LEU A 19 32.20 30.84 -18.97
CA LEU A 19 32.59 29.50 -18.50
C LEU A 19 32.21 29.14 -17.05
N SER A 20 31.33 29.93 -16.41
CA SER A 20 31.01 29.72 -14.99
C SER A 20 29.59 29.19 -14.70
N LEU A 21 28.64 29.28 -15.64
CA LEU A 21 27.25 28.87 -15.36
C LEU A 21 26.92 27.43 -15.78
N SER A 22 27.68 26.83 -16.70
CA SER A 22 27.43 25.45 -17.17
C SER A 22 27.98 24.37 -16.22
N LEU A 23 28.96 24.69 -15.38
CA LEU A 23 29.51 23.75 -14.40
C LEU A 23 28.63 23.64 -13.12
N GLY A 24 27.82 24.66 -12.84
CA GLY A 24 26.87 24.64 -11.71
C GLY A 24 25.61 23.82 -11.96
N ILE A 25 25.24 23.57 -13.23
CA ILE A 25 24.02 22.83 -13.61
C ILE A 25 24.30 21.32 -13.74
N LEU A 26 25.55 20.92 -13.97
CA LEU A 26 25.92 19.49 -14.06
C LEU A 26 26.09 18.82 -12.68
N ILE A 27 26.26 19.59 -11.60
CA ILE A 27 26.42 19.05 -10.24
C ILE A 27 25.06 18.97 -9.50
N SER A 28 24.04 19.72 -9.92
CA SER A 28 22.69 19.66 -9.32
C SER A 28 21.79 18.54 -9.88
N LEU A 29 22.21 17.86 -10.95
CA LEU A 29 21.47 16.74 -11.57
C LEU A 29 21.93 15.35 -11.08
N ALA A 30 22.91 15.27 -10.17
CA ALA A 30 23.46 14.01 -9.67
C ALA A 30 23.34 13.84 -8.14
N ALA A 31 22.56 14.68 -7.46
CA ALA A 31 22.16 14.41 -6.08
C ALA A 31 20.73 13.86 -6.12
N PRO A 32 20.51 12.55 -5.87
CA PRO A 32 19.16 12.08 -5.60
C PRO A 32 18.64 12.91 -4.43
N VAL A 33 17.46 13.51 -4.57
CA VAL A 33 16.79 14.20 -3.46
C VAL A 33 16.47 13.11 -2.44
N TRP A 34 17.37 12.90 -1.48
CA TRP A 34 17.15 11.98 -0.38
C TRP A 34 15.98 12.53 0.42
N GLY A 35 14.83 11.84 0.35
CA GLY A 35 13.70 12.15 1.19
C GLY A 35 14.15 12.10 2.64
N LYS A 36 13.97 13.20 3.39
CA LYS A 36 14.27 13.20 4.82
C LYS A 36 13.32 12.23 5.51
N VAL A 37 13.90 11.25 6.20
CA VAL A 37 13.12 10.26 6.96
C VAL A 37 12.33 10.97 8.05
N LYS A 38 10.99 10.84 8.02
CA LYS A 38 10.09 11.38 9.06
C LYS A 38 9.60 10.30 10.00
N SER A 39 9.19 9.15 9.46
CA SER A 39 8.66 8.06 10.26
C SER A 39 9.19 6.70 9.82
N VAL A 40 9.44 5.89 10.84
CA VAL A 40 9.83 4.48 10.73
C VAL A 40 8.78 3.70 11.50
N ASP A 41 8.20 2.70 10.87
CA ASP A 41 7.26 1.80 11.52
C ASP A 41 7.65 0.35 11.28
N ILE A 42 7.53 -0.47 12.33
CA ILE A 42 7.59 -1.92 12.20
C ILE A 42 6.18 -2.35 11.82
N ALA A 43 5.99 -2.57 10.53
CA ALA A 43 4.69 -2.63 9.86
C ALA A 43 3.82 -3.82 10.31
N ARG A 44 4.42 -4.80 10.98
CA ARG A 44 3.84 -6.07 11.41
C ARG A 44 4.48 -6.56 12.69
N ASP A 45 3.84 -7.48 13.39
CA ASP A 45 4.47 -8.12 14.55
C ASP A 45 5.69 -8.95 14.09
N PRO A 46 6.79 -8.95 14.87
CA PRO A 46 8.00 -9.68 14.50
C PRO A 46 7.73 -11.18 14.30
N SER A 47 8.18 -11.72 13.17
CA SER A 47 8.12 -13.16 12.92
C SER A 47 9.31 -13.84 13.59
N VAL A 48 9.05 -14.87 14.38
CA VAL A 48 10.10 -15.60 15.12
C VAL A 48 10.12 -17.05 14.66
N ASP A 49 11.21 -17.44 13.98
CA ASP A 49 11.51 -18.85 13.67
C ASP A 49 12.71 -19.28 14.51
N LYS A 50 12.45 -20.12 15.51
CA LYS A 50 13.40 -20.51 16.56
C LYS A 50 13.96 -19.26 17.27
N GLU A 51 15.16 -18.85 16.91
CA GLU A 51 15.89 -17.71 17.49
C GLU A 51 16.09 -16.59 16.47
N ARG A 52 15.71 -16.82 15.20
CA ARG A 52 15.79 -15.83 14.15
C ARG A 52 14.51 -15.00 14.18
N VAL A 53 14.69 -13.69 14.35
CA VAL A 53 13.62 -12.70 14.37
C VAL A 53 13.68 -11.93 13.06
N THR A 54 12.55 -11.84 12.35
CA THR A 54 12.41 -11.11 11.10
C THR A 54 11.40 -9.97 11.27
N LEU A 55 11.85 -8.77 10.94
CA LEU A 55 11.10 -7.52 10.98
C LEU A 55 10.79 -7.05 9.58
N ARG A 56 9.68 -6.32 9.48
CA ARG A 56 9.20 -5.68 8.26
C ARG A 56 9.07 -4.21 8.53
N VAL A 57 9.94 -3.42 7.93
CA VAL A 57 10.10 -2.00 8.28
C VAL A 57 9.62 -1.15 7.12
N LYS A 58 8.71 -0.23 7.42
CA LYS A 58 8.23 0.78 6.48
C LYS A 58 8.83 2.13 6.86
N VAL A 59 9.45 2.79 5.89
CA VAL A 59 10.09 4.09 6.10
C VAL A 59 9.43 5.10 5.16
N THR A 60 8.99 6.23 5.71
CA THR A 60 8.30 7.27 4.93
C THR A 60 8.87 8.66 5.18
N ASP A 61 8.71 9.51 4.17
CA ASP A 61 9.13 10.90 4.18
C ASP A 61 8.10 11.84 4.83
N GLU A 62 8.32 13.15 4.71
CA GLU A 62 7.44 14.18 5.25
C GLU A 62 6.01 14.16 4.70
N ALA A 63 5.85 13.71 3.46
CA ALA A 63 4.60 13.59 2.73
C ALA A 63 3.95 12.20 2.87
N ASN A 64 4.45 11.36 3.79
CA ASN A 64 4.05 9.95 3.97
C ASN A 64 4.32 9.06 2.74
N LYS A 65 5.22 9.47 1.83
CA LYS A 65 5.64 8.67 0.69
C LYS A 65 6.70 7.65 1.12
N PRO A 66 6.67 6.40 0.62
CA PRO A 66 7.67 5.38 0.94
C PRO A 66 9.06 5.78 0.41
N ILE A 67 10.10 5.57 1.23
CA ILE A 67 11.49 5.75 0.84
C ILE A 67 12.07 4.37 0.51
N MET A 68 12.45 4.14 -0.75
CA MET A 68 12.80 2.79 -1.26
C MET A 68 14.30 2.52 -1.43
N GLN A 69 15.15 3.55 -1.28
CA GLN A 69 16.56 3.52 -1.68
C GLN A 69 17.55 3.59 -0.50
N LEU A 70 17.10 3.28 0.72
CA LEU A 70 17.97 3.25 1.90
C LEU A 70 18.90 2.04 1.82
N GLN A 71 20.08 2.16 2.44
CA GLN A 71 21.06 1.09 2.53
C GLN A 71 21.02 0.44 3.91
N ASP A 72 21.59 -0.75 4.06
CA ASP A 72 21.74 -1.44 5.35
C ASP A 72 22.36 -0.55 6.44
N THR A 73 23.37 0.23 6.09
CA THR A 73 24.07 1.19 6.97
C THR A 73 23.19 2.34 7.50
N ASP A 74 22.02 2.59 6.90
CA ASP A 74 21.06 3.57 7.41
C ASP A 74 20.28 3.06 8.62
N PHE A 75 20.31 1.75 8.89
CA PHE A 75 19.51 1.09 9.92
C PHE A 75 20.36 0.72 11.14
N LYS A 76 19.76 0.90 12.32
CA LYS A 76 20.29 0.40 13.59
C LYS A 76 19.19 -0.35 14.34
N LEU A 77 19.57 -1.45 14.96
CA LEU A 77 18.65 -2.32 15.67
C LEU A 77 18.92 -2.27 17.17
N ARG A 78 17.85 -2.12 17.96
CA ARG A 78 17.89 -2.20 19.41
C ARG A 78 16.87 -3.22 19.91
N VAL A 79 17.31 -4.11 20.79
CA VAL A 79 16.46 -5.09 21.47
C VAL A 79 16.57 -4.91 22.98
N GLU A 80 15.44 -4.83 23.65
CA GLU A 80 15.33 -4.74 25.10
C GLU A 80 14.74 -6.05 25.65
N ASP A 81 15.46 -6.66 26.58
CA ASP A 81 14.95 -7.72 27.45
C ASP A 81 14.14 -7.06 28.57
N SER A 82 12.82 -7.29 28.54
CA SER A 82 11.88 -6.63 29.45
C SER A 82 12.08 -7.03 30.92
N ASP A 83 12.65 -8.20 31.19
CA ASP A 83 12.78 -8.71 32.55
C ASP A 83 14.17 -8.45 33.14
N LYS A 84 15.23 -8.63 32.34
CA LYS A 84 16.63 -8.40 32.79
C LYS A 84 17.02 -6.92 32.76
N ARG A 85 16.19 -6.03 32.19
CA ARG A 85 16.55 -4.64 31.87
C ARG A 85 17.86 -4.56 31.08
N GLN A 86 18.13 -5.59 30.28
CA GLN A 86 19.30 -5.66 29.42
C GLN A 86 18.92 -5.12 28.06
N THR A 87 19.76 -4.24 27.52
CA THR A 87 19.59 -3.70 26.16
C THR A 87 20.74 -4.18 25.30
N TYR A 88 20.40 -4.63 24.10
CA TYR A 88 21.33 -5.00 23.05
C TYR A 88 21.20 -3.96 21.94
N ASP A 89 22.21 -3.11 21.83
CA ASP A 89 22.31 -2.08 20.82
C ASP A 89 23.17 -2.56 19.64
N ASP A 90 22.88 -2.03 18.45
CA ASP A 90 23.69 -2.18 17.24
C ASP A 90 23.96 -3.65 16.86
N LEU A 91 22.91 -4.46 16.99
CA LEU A 91 22.94 -5.88 16.62
C LEU A 91 23.24 -6.04 15.12
N SER A 92 24.07 -7.03 14.79
CA SER A 92 24.25 -7.45 13.39
C SER A 92 22.97 -8.10 12.86
N PHE A 93 22.60 -7.75 11.63
CA PHE A 93 21.40 -8.24 10.96
C PHE A 93 21.65 -8.48 9.47
N ASP A 94 20.85 -9.38 8.90
CA ASP A 94 20.65 -9.52 7.47
C ASP A 94 19.62 -8.48 7.01
N TRP A 95 19.88 -7.84 5.87
CA TRP A 95 19.04 -6.79 5.30
C TRP A 95 18.62 -7.14 3.88
N LYS A 96 17.38 -6.80 3.51
CA LYS A 96 16.92 -6.81 2.12
C LYS A 96 16.21 -5.51 1.80
N SER A 97 16.47 -5.00 0.60
CA SER A 97 15.73 -3.88 0.05
C SER A 97 14.25 -4.25 -0.15
N PRO A 98 13.34 -3.27 -0.32
CA PRO A 98 11.94 -3.56 -0.59
C PRO A 98 11.72 -4.29 -1.92
N GLU A 99 12.68 -4.21 -2.85
CA GLU A 99 12.65 -4.89 -4.16
C GLU A 99 13.11 -6.35 -4.07
N GLU A 100 14.02 -6.64 -3.15
CA GLU A 100 14.50 -8.00 -2.88
C GLU A 100 13.59 -8.77 -1.93
N ALA A 101 12.95 -8.04 -1.01
CA ALA A 101 12.00 -8.58 -0.06
C ALA A 101 10.76 -9.16 -0.76
N VAL A 102 10.32 -10.34 -0.31
CA VAL A 102 9.05 -10.93 -0.77
C VAL A 102 7.91 -10.26 0.01
N PRO A 103 7.02 -9.49 -0.65
CA PRO A 103 5.90 -8.86 0.02
C PRO A 103 4.85 -9.89 0.41
N VAL A 104 3.97 -9.51 1.33
CA VAL A 104 2.80 -10.32 1.68
C VAL A 104 1.78 -10.32 0.56
N GLN A 105 0.84 -11.26 0.64
CA GLN A 105 -0.32 -11.28 -0.23
C GLN A 105 -1.04 -9.93 -0.18
N ALA A 106 -1.44 -9.43 -1.33
CA ALA A 106 -2.15 -8.17 -1.47
C ALA A 106 -3.37 -8.33 -2.38
N TRP A 107 -4.48 -7.72 -1.98
CA TRP A 107 -5.72 -7.66 -2.74
C TRP A 107 -6.02 -6.20 -3.06
N ILE A 108 -5.92 -5.85 -4.34
CA ILE A 108 -6.00 -4.47 -4.82
C ILE A 108 -7.17 -4.36 -5.79
N ILE A 109 -8.11 -3.47 -5.49
CA ILE A 109 -9.19 -3.09 -6.42
C ILE A 109 -8.81 -1.76 -7.06
N VAL A 110 -8.71 -1.73 -8.39
CA VAL A 110 -8.51 -0.49 -9.15
C VAL A 110 -9.86 -0.04 -9.70
N LEU A 111 -10.43 1.00 -9.10
CA LEU A 111 -11.65 1.65 -9.58
C LEU A 111 -11.26 2.63 -10.69
N LEU A 112 -11.73 2.38 -11.91
CA LEU A 112 -11.45 3.19 -13.10
C LEU A 112 -12.70 3.93 -13.55
N ASP A 113 -12.66 5.27 -13.53
CA ASP A 113 -13.77 6.07 -14.06
C ASP A 113 -13.92 5.85 -15.57
N MET A 114 -15.16 5.58 -16.01
CA MET A 114 -15.55 5.43 -17.42
C MET A 114 -16.51 6.54 -17.85
N SER A 115 -16.41 7.69 -17.19
CA SER A 115 -17.12 8.93 -17.52
C SER A 115 -16.82 9.41 -18.95
N GLY A 116 -17.75 10.15 -19.54
CA GLY A 116 -17.54 10.73 -20.87
C GLY A 116 -16.30 11.63 -20.96
N SER A 117 -15.93 12.31 -19.87
CA SER A 117 -14.76 13.18 -19.78
C SER A 117 -13.43 12.42 -19.93
N MET A 118 -13.39 11.13 -19.62
CA MET A 118 -12.19 10.29 -19.80
C MET A 118 -11.80 10.09 -21.27
N ASN A 119 -12.70 10.38 -22.21
CA ASN A 119 -12.35 10.41 -23.64
C ASN A 119 -11.57 11.66 -24.05
N ARG A 120 -11.56 12.71 -23.23
CA ARG A 120 -10.84 13.94 -23.57
C ARG A 120 -9.35 13.71 -23.46
N GLU A 121 -8.62 14.48 -24.26
CA GLU A 121 -7.17 14.52 -24.21
C GLU A 121 -6.69 15.14 -22.89
N ASP A 122 -5.57 14.64 -22.41
CA ASP A 122 -4.81 15.21 -21.31
C ASP A 122 -3.94 16.38 -21.80
N SER A 123 -3.08 16.92 -20.92
CA SER A 123 -2.23 18.06 -21.27
C SER A 123 -1.19 17.78 -22.36
N GLN A 124 -0.98 16.52 -22.75
CA GLN A 124 -0.04 16.08 -23.78
C GLN A 124 -0.72 15.53 -25.04
N GLY A 125 -2.05 15.62 -25.14
CA GLY A 125 -2.80 15.17 -26.32
C GLY A 125 -3.13 13.67 -26.34
N THR A 126 -2.89 12.94 -25.24
CA THR A 126 -3.31 11.53 -25.11
C THR A 126 -4.67 11.47 -24.44
N SER A 127 -5.60 10.63 -24.91
CA SER A 127 -6.88 10.47 -24.21
C SER A 127 -6.66 9.98 -22.77
N LYS A 128 -7.36 10.58 -21.80
CA LYS A 128 -7.19 10.24 -20.38
C LYS A 128 -7.42 8.76 -20.10
N ILE A 129 -8.39 8.13 -20.76
CA ILE A 129 -8.63 6.69 -20.64
C ILE A 129 -7.44 5.86 -21.12
N GLN A 130 -6.81 6.22 -22.25
CA GLN A 130 -5.66 5.51 -22.77
C GLN A 130 -4.45 5.67 -21.85
N GLY A 131 -4.22 6.89 -21.34
CA GLY A 131 -3.17 7.16 -20.35
C GLY A 131 -3.38 6.36 -19.06
N ALA A 132 -4.62 6.29 -18.56
CA ALA A 132 -4.97 5.53 -17.37
C ALA A 132 -4.76 4.02 -17.56
N LEU A 133 -5.20 3.45 -18.69
CA LEU A 133 -5.03 2.03 -19.00
C LEU A 133 -3.54 1.67 -19.12
N LYS A 134 -2.73 2.50 -19.79
CA LYS A 134 -1.27 2.31 -19.90
C LYS A 134 -0.58 2.38 -18.53
N ALA A 135 -1.04 3.28 -17.66
CA ALA A 135 -0.52 3.36 -16.30
C ALA A 135 -0.88 2.13 -15.45
N ILE A 136 -2.11 1.63 -15.58
CA ILE A 136 -2.54 0.38 -14.91
C ILE A 136 -1.75 -0.82 -15.43
N ASP A 137 -1.50 -0.89 -16.73
CA ASP A 137 -0.66 -1.92 -17.35
C ASP A 137 0.75 -1.91 -16.73
N ARG A 138 1.40 -0.74 -16.69
CA ARG A 138 2.71 -0.59 -16.04
C ARG A 138 2.68 -0.95 -14.55
N PHE A 139 1.60 -0.62 -13.85
CA PHE A 139 1.40 -1.02 -12.45
C PHE A 139 1.36 -2.54 -12.29
N ILE A 140 0.69 -3.27 -13.19
CA ILE A 140 0.62 -4.72 -13.18
C ILE A 140 1.99 -5.34 -13.48
N GLU A 141 2.73 -4.81 -14.46
CA GLU A 141 4.10 -5.26 -14.75
C GLU A 141 5.01 -5.16 -13.51
N LEU A 142 4.99 -4.00 -12.83
CA LEU A 142 5.74 -3.79 -11.60
C LEU A 142 5.28 -4.73 -10.48
N ALA A 143 3.97 -4.96 -10.36
CA ALA A 143 3.43 -5.89 -9.36
C ALA A 143 3.83 -7.34 -9.65
N LYS A 144 4.00 -7.73 -10.92
CA LYS A 144 4.48 -9.04 -11.35
C LYS A 144 5.97 -9.24 -11.04
N GLU A 145 6.79 -8.21 -11.17
CA GLU A 145 8.21 -8.25 -10.82
C GLU A 145 8.42 -8.43 -9.30
N ARG A 146 7.49 -7.93 -8.48
CA ARG A 146 7.46 -8.17 -7.03
C ARG A 146 7.04 -9.62 -6.78
N LYS A 147 7.96 -10.45 -6.28
CA LYS A 147 7.82 -11.92 -6.06
C LYS A 147 6.71 -12.37 -5.08
N GLY A 148 5.69 -11.56 -4.77
CA GLY A 148 4.59 -11.88 -3.86
C GLY A 148 3.29 -12.30 -4.57
N ASP A 149 2.28 -12.72 -3.80
CA ASP A 149 0.94 -13.03 -4.31
C ASP A 149 0.09 -11.76 -4.36
N THR A 150 0.37 -10.88 -5.31
CA THR A 150 -0.45 -9.68 -5.57
C THR A 150 -1.60 -10.03 -6.49
N ARG A 151 -2.82 -9.72 -6.07
CA ARG A 151 -4.04 -9.94 -6.82
C ARG A 151 -4.75 -8.63 -7.09
N VAL A 152 -5.10 -8.42 -8.34
CA VAL A 152 -5.68 -7.17 -8.83
C VAL A 152 -7.05 -7.44 -9.44
N SER A 153 -8.02 -6.60 -9.12
CA SER A 153 -9.34 -6.54 -9.76
C SER A 153 -9.51 -5.14 -10.34
N ILE A 154 -9.62 -5.03 -11.67
CA ILE A 154 -9.85 -3.75 -12.36
C ILE A 154 -11.35 -3.59 -12.56
N VAL A 155 -11.91 -2.52 -12.04
CA VAL A 155 -13.35 -2.33 -11.92
C VAL A 155 -13.74 -0.99 -12.56
N PRO A 156 -14.20 -1.02 -13.83
CA PRO A 156 -14.76 0.17 -14.46
C PRO A 156 -16.03 0.61 -13.74
N PHE A 157 -16.23 1.92 -13.59
CA PHE A 157 -17.42 2.48 -12.96
C PHE A 157 -17.96 3.71 -13.68
N GLY A 158 -19.24 3.99 -13.46
CA GLY A 158 -19.90 5.18 -13.98
C GLY A 158 -21.40 4.97 -14.10
N ASP A 159 -22.18 6.01 -13.82
CA ASP A 159 -23.63 5.91 -13.83
C ASP A 159 -24.18 5.90 -15.26
N PRO A 160 -25.28 5.17 -15.51
CA PRO A 160 -25.93 5.12 -16.81
C PRO A 160 -26.49 6.49 -17.22
N GLY A 161 -26.54 6.71 -18.53
CA GLY A 161 -27.12 7.90 -19.15
C GLY A 161 -28.02 7.53 -20.33
N LYS A 162 -28.56 8.54 -21.02
CA LYS A 162 -29.53 8.35 -22.11
C LYS A 162 -29.04 7.40 -23.22
N ASN A 163 -27.74 7.45 -23.54
CA ASN A 163 -27.09 6.63 -24.58
C ASN A 163 -25.91 5.81 -24.02
N CYS A 164 -25.86 5.59 -22.71
CA CYS A 164 -24.78 4.86 -22.07
C CYS A 164 -25.37 3.88 -21.05
N PRO A 165 -25.11 2.56 -21.15
CA PRO A 165 -25.62 1.59 -20.20
C PRO A 165 -25.02 1.73 -18.80
N GLY A 166 -23.96 2.54 -18.65
CA GLY A 166 -23.22 2.70 -17.41
C GLY A 166 -22.36 1.47 -17.09
N TYR A 167 -21.69 1.53 -15.95
CA TYR A 167 -20.80 0.51 -15.43
C TYR A 167 -21.15 0.26 -13.97
N SER A 168 -22.12 -0.64 -13.75
CA SER A 168 -22.62 -0.95 -12.42
C SER A 168 -21.65 -1.83 -11.64
N ILE A 169 -21.39 -1.46 -10.39
CA ILE A 169 -20.54 -2.27 -9.50
C ILE A 169 -21.40 -3.27 -8.73
N THR A 170 -21.09 -4.55 -8.92
CA THR A 170 -21.64 -5.71 -8.21
C THR A 170 -20.53 -6.46 -7.47
N ASN A 171 -20.90 -7.38 -6.56
CA ASN A 171 -19.91 -8.23 -5.90
C ASN A 171 -19.11 -9.08 -6.90
N GLU A 172 -19.74 -9.55 -7.99
CA GLU A 172 -19.08 -10.37 -9.01
C GLU A 172 -17.99 -9.58 -9.75
N VAL A 173 -18.26 -8.33 -10.09
CA VAL A 173 -17.27 -7.46 -10.74
C VAL A 173 -16.12 -7.15 -9.78
N LEU A 174 -16.42 -6.86 -8.50
CA LEU A 174 -15.40 -6.62 -7.49
C LEU A 174 -14.53 -7.86 -7.23
N ASP A 175 -15.11 -9.06 -7.29
CA ASP A 175 -14.46 -10.33 -7.02
C ASP A 175 -13.65 -10.92 -8.20
N ASN A 176 -13.56 -10.20 -9.32
CA ASN A 176 -12.82 -10.63 -10.51
C ASN A 176 -11.30 -10.47 -10.36
N PHE A 177 -10.73 -11.01 -9.28
CA PHE A 177 -9.31 -10.95 -8.99
C PHE A 177 -8.51 -11.93 -9.85
N SER A 178 -7.47 -11.40 -10.47
CA SER A 178 -6.42 -12.19 -11.10
C SER A 178 -5.07 -11.88 -10.45
N ARG A 179 -4.16 -12.86 -10.45
CA ARG A 179 -2.79 -12.58 -9.99
C ARG A 179 -2.12 -11.61 -10.95
N ALA A 180 -1.19 -10.79 -10.46
CA ALA A 180 -0.45 -9.83 -11.28
C ALA A 180 0.33 -10.49 -12.43
N ASP A 181 0.69 -11.78 -12.29
CA ASP A 181 1.37 -12.56 -13.32
C ASP A 181 0.44 -13.32 -14.28
N ASP A 182 -0.89 -13.18 -14.13
CA ASP A 182 -1.90 -13.84 -14.98
C ASP A 182 -2.20 -13.00 -16.22
N ALA A 183 -2.07 -13.60 -17.41
CA ALA A 183 -2.38 -12.98 -18.70
C ALA A 183 -3.84 -12.50 -18.83
N LYS A 184 -4.76 -12.98 -17.98
CA LYS A 184 -6.14 -12.48 -17.93
C LYS A 184 -6.24 -10.97 -17.69
N LEU A 185 -5.32 -10.38 -16.94
CA LEU A 185 -5.34 -8.94 -16.67
C LEU A 185 -5.05 -8.13 -17.93
N GLU A 186 -4.06 -8.55 -18.71
CA GLU A 186 -3.69 -7.93 -19.99
C GLU A 186 -4.86 -8.01 -20.99
N ILE A 187 -5.45 -9.21 -21.15
CA ILE A 187 -6.64 -9.43 -21.98
C ILE A 187 -7.81 -8.55 -21.51
N PHE A 188 -8.00 -8.41 -20.19
CA PHE A 188 -9.07 -7.57 -19.66
C PHE A 188 -8.84 -6.08 -19.97
N LEU A 189 -7.60 -5.60 -19.86
CA LEU A 189 -7.23 -4.22 -20.22
C LEU A 189 -7.41 -3.94 -21.71
N GLU A 190 -7.03 -4.85 -22.59
CA GLU A 190 -7.28 -4.74 -24.04
C GLU A 190 -8.78 -4.63 -24.34
N ASN A 191 -9.59 -5.47 -23.69
CA ASN A 191 -11.04 -5.43 -23.82
C ASN A 191 -11.65 -4.12 -23.26
N LEU A 192 -11.05 -3.54 -22.21
CA LEU A 192 -11.45 -2.22 -21.70
C LEU A 192 -11.05 -1.10 -22.66
N ALA A 193 -9.86 -1.16 -23.27
CA ALA A 193 -9.38 -0.18 -24.24
C ALA A 193 -10.28 -0.10 -25.48
N ALA A 194 -10.91 -1.21 -25.87
CA ALA A 194 -11.89 -1.25 -26.95
C ALA A 194 -13.23 -0.57 -26.61
N ARG A 195 -13.49 -0.28 -25.33
CA ARG A 195 -14.72 0.40 -24.89
C ARG A 195 -14.53 1.90 -24.90
N LYS A 196 -15.58 2.61 -25.31
CA LYS A 196 -15.62 4.07 -25.23
C LYS A 196 -16.28 4.51 -23.91
N PRO A 197 -15.56 5.21 -23.01
CA PRO A 197 -16.17 5.89 -21.87
C PRO A 197 -17.39 6.73 -22.28
N CYS A 198 -18.45 6.69 -21.50
CA CYS A 198 -19.70 7.40 -21.84
C CYS A 198 -20.57 7.73 -20.63
N ALA A 199 -20.17 7.28 -19.45
CA ALA A 199 -20.99 7.36 -18.26
C ALA A 199 -20.91 8.75 -17.62
N SER A 200 -21.65 8.97 -16.54
CA SER A 200 -21.43 10.11 -15.65
C SER A 200 -20.69 9.68 -14.38
N THR A 201 -19.78 10.52 -13.90
CA THR A 201 -18.96 10.23 -12.71
C THR A 201 -19.80 10.17 -11.42
N ASN A 202 -19.58 9.10 -10.64
CA ASN A 202 -20.05 8.95 -9.26
C ASN A 202 -18.88 8.38 -8.45
N LEU A 203 -18.26 9.17 -7.58
CA LEU A 203 -17.03 8.75 -6.90
C LEU A 203 -17.32 7.89 -5.67
N TYR A 204 -18.39 8.20 -4.95
CA TYR A 204 -18.58 7.69 -3.59
C TYR A 204 -19.18 6.30 -3.60
N ASP A 205 -20.20 6.03 -4.42
CA ASP A 205 -20.85 4.71 -4.42
C ASP A 205 -19.88 3.57 -4.83
N PRO A 206 -19.04 3.72 -5.87
CA PRO A 206 -18.01 2.74 -6.22
C PRO A 206 -17.06 2.45 -5.07
N LEU A 207 -16.56 3.50 -4.43
CA LEU A 207 -15.60 3.39 -3.36
C LEU A 207 -16.23 2.75 -2.11
N GLU A 208 -17.46 3.12 -1.77
CA GLU A 208 -18.21 2.49 -0.69
C GLU A 208 -18.39 0.99 -0.91
N LYS A 209 -18.78 0.59 -2.12
CA LYS A 209 -18.98 -0.83 -2.46
C LYS A 209 -17.66 -1.61 -2.40
N ALA A 210 -16.57 -1.06 -2.95
CA ALA A 210 -15.27 -1.70 -2.92
C ALA A 210 -14.73 -1.87 -1.50
N VAL A 211 -14.83 -0.83 -0.66
CA VAL A 211 -14.38 -0.89 0.74
C VAL A 211 -15.23 -1.88 1.54
N ARG A 212 -16.56 -1.87 1.38
CA ARG A 212 -17.44 -2.85 2.04
C ARG A 212 -17.13 -4.27 1.60
N PHE A 213 -16.78 -4.47 0.32
CA PHE A 213 -16.44 -5.77 -0.21
C PHE A 213 -15.15 -6.31 0.40
N LEU A 214 -14.07 -5.52 0.42
CA LEU A 214 -12.80 -5.91 1.04
C LEU A 214 -12.91 -6.04 2.57
N ALA A 215 -13.81 -5.31 3.22
CA ALA A 215 -14.01 -5.34 4.66
C ALA A 215 -14.86 -6.53 5.18
N LYS A 216 -15.27 -7.45 4.29
CA LYS A 216 -16.05 -8.64 4.69
C LYS A 216 -15.19 -9.61 5.51
N LYS A 217 -15.29 -9.53 6.84
CA LYS A 217 -14.56 -10.40 7.78
C LYS A 217 -14.81 -11.90 7.62
N THR A 218 -15.91 -12.28 6.95
CA THR A 218 -16.23 -13.68 6.66
C THR A 218 -15.46 -14.24 5.45
N ASP A 219 -14.84 -13.37 4.65
CA ASP A 219 -14.02 -13.80 3.52
C ASP A 219 -12.61 -14.17 4.00
N SER A 220 -12.34 -15.47 4.04
CA SER A 220 -11.06 -16.02 4.52
C SER A 220 -9.87 -15.62 3.65
N ARG A 221 -10.09 -15.10 2.44
CA ARG A 221 -9.03 -14.56 1.58
C ARG A 221 -8.51 -13.23 2.09
N PHE A 222 -9.38 -12.40 2.68
CA PHE A 222 -9.04 -11.06 3.21
C PHE A 222 -8.72 -11.10 4.70
N TYR A 223 -9.38 -12.00 5.45
CA TYR A 223 -9.21 -12.17 6.89
C TYR A 223 -9.00 -13.66 7.22
N PRO A 224 -7.84 -14.24 6.86
CA PRO A 224 -7.57 -15.63 7.16
C PRO A 224 -7.48 -15.87 8.66
N VAL A 225 -8.12 -16.94 9.12
CA VAL A 225 -8.12 -17.38 10.53
C VAL A 225 -7.70 -18.85 10.63
N ASP A 226 -7.07 -19.21 11.74
CA ASP A 226 -6.69 -20.57 12.06
C ASP A 226 -7.90 -21.43 12.50
N SER A 227 -7.67 -22.71 12.78
CA SER A 227 -8.73 -23.63 13.25
C SER A 227 -9.37 -23.22 14.57
N SER A 228 -8.75 -22.31 15.32
CA SER A 228 -9.23 -21.78 16.60
C SER A 228 -9.94 -20.43 16.44
N GLY A 229 -10.01 -19.89 15.22
CA GLY A 229 -10.60 -18.59 14.91
C GLY A 229 -9.68 -17.39 15.11
N ASN A 230 -8.38 -17.59 15.34
CA ASN A 230 -7.41 -16.50 15.49
C ASN A 230 -6.88 -16.05 14.13
N PRO A 231 -6.62 -14.75 13.90
CA PRO A 231 -6.01 -14.26 12.66
C PRO A 231 -4.67 -14.95 12.35
N ILE A 232 -4.49 -15.40 11.11
CA ILE A 232 -3.21 -15.94 10.63
C ILE A 232 -2.33 -14.77 10.18
N GLU A 233 -1.18 -14.60 10.83
CA GLU A 233 -0.18 -13.61 10.41
C GLU A 233 0.82 -14.20 9.39
N PRO A 234 1.31 -13.42 8.42
CA PRO A 234 0.95 -12.02 8.19
C PRO A 234 -0.40 -11.88 7.48
N GLN A 235 -1.21 -10.95 7.96
CA GLN A 235 -2.48 -10.64 7.31
C GLN A 235 -2.29 -9.99 5.91
N PRO A 236 -3.16 -10.29 4.93
CA PRO A 236 -3.07 -9.70 3.60
C PRO A 236 -3.24 -8.18 3.60
N ARG A 237 -2.56 -7.49 2.66
CA ARG A 237 -2.78 -6.06 2.40
C ARG A 237 -4.04 -5.88 1.57
N LEU A 238 -4.95 -5.00 2.01
CA LEU A 238 -6.20 -4.71 1.31
C LEU A 238 -6.18 -3.26 0.86
N SER A 239 -6.40 -3.02 -0.43
CA SER A 239 -6.37 -1.65 -0.96
C SER A 239 -7.37 -1.40 -2.07
N VAL A 240 -7.82 -0.15 -2.15
CA VAL A 240 -8.58 0.38 -3.28
C VAL A 240 -7.79 1.55 -3.87
N ILE A 241 -7.58 1.55 -5.18
CA ILE A 241 -7.02 2.66 -5.93
C ILE A 241 -8.17 3.28 -6.73
N LEU A 242 -8.53 4.53 -6.44
CA LEU A 242 -9.54 5.28 -7.18
C LEU A 242 -8.87 6.19 -8.21
N LEU A 243 -9.04 5.89 -9.50
CA LEU A 243 -8.56 6.71 -10.61
C LEU A 243 -9.76 7.40 -11.26
N SER A 244 -9.77 8.73 -11.21
CA SER A 244 -10.88 9.55 -11.69
C SER A 244 -10.42 10.89 -12.26
N ASP A 245 -11.14 11.37 -13.27
CA ASP A 245 -11.00 12.70 -13.86
C ASP A 245 -12.16 13.65 -13.53
N GLY A 246 -13.08 13.24 -12.67
CA GLY A 246 -14.26 14.03 -12.33
C GLY A 246 -14.45 14.27 -10.83
N TYR A 247 -15.69 14.62 -10.48
CA TYR A 247 -16.15 14.88 -9.12
C TYR A 247 -17.48 14.18 -8.85
N HIS A 248 -17.87 14.09 -7.58
CA HIS A 248 -19.17 13.51 -7.18
C HIS A 248 -20.31 14.47 -7.53
N ASN A 249 -21.11 14.14 -8.53
CA ASN A 249 -22.13 15.03 -9.11
C ASN A 249 -23.57 14.81 -8.60
N LYS A 250 -23.75 14.17 -7.42
CA LYS A 250 -25.08 13.90 -6.84
C LYS A 250 -25.60 15.02 -5.92
N PRO A 251 -26.93 15.16 -5.79
CA PRO A 251 -27.52 16.01 -4.75
C PRO A 251 -27.14 15.45 -3.36
N ASN A 252 -26.85 16.34 -2.40
CA ASN A 252 -26.45 16.00 -1.02
C ASN A 252 -25.00 15.50 -0.83
N GLU A 253 -24.07 15.91 -1.70
CA GLU A 253 -22.65 15.51 -1.61
C GLU A 253 -22.04 15.55 -0.21
N ALA A 254 -22.33 16.59 0.59
CA ALA A 254 -21.75 16.72 1.92
C ALA A 254 -22.20 15.59 2.86
N SER A 255 -23.44 15.13 2.75
CA SER A 255 -23.98 14.02 3.54
C SER A 255 -23.39 12.69 3.07
N ASP A 256 -23.33 12.49 1.75
CA ASP A 256 -22.73 11.29 1.15
C ASP A 256 -21.26 11.15 1.56
N PHE A 257 -20.51 12.25 1.49
CA PHE A 257 -19.10 12.28 1.89
C PHE A 257 -18.90 11.98 3.38
N GLN A 258 -19.80 12.45 4.25
CA GLN A 258 -19.76 12.12 5.68
C GLN A 258 -20.03 10.63 5.92
N ASN A 259 -20.95 10.02 5.17
CA ASN A 259 -21.24 8.60 5.26
C ASN A 259 -20.06 7.74 4.80
N LEU A 260 -19.48 8.10 3.64
CA LEU A 260 -18.24 7.49 3.15
C LEU A 260 -17.12 7.66 4.16
N SER A 261 -16.90 8.86 4.69
CA SER A 261 -15.87 9.11 5.70
C SER A 261 -16.03 8.23 6.94
N ARG A 262 -17.26 7.99 7.39
CA ARG A 262 -17.56 7.09 8.52
C ARG A 262 -17.24 5.64 8.17
N LEU A 263 -17.57 5.21 6.95
CA LEU A 263 -17.24 3.88 6.44
C LEU A 263 -15.72 3.68 6.36
N LEU A 264 -14.98 4.62 5.79
CA LEU A 264 -13.52 4.57 5.67
C LEU A 264 -12.85 4.50 7.03
N LYS A 265 -13.25 5.36 8.00
CA LYS A 265 -12.72 5.33 9.38
C LYS A 265 -13.00 4.01 10.10
N LYS A 266 -14.14 3.37 9.84
CA LYS A 266 -14.52 2.10 10.47
C LYS A 266 -13.71 0.92 9.92
N ASN A 267 -13.18 1.03 8.71
CA ASN A 267 -12.47 -0.03 8.00
C ASN A 267 -11.02 0.38 7.71
N ASP A 268 -10.29 0.75 8.77
CA ASP A 268 -8.90 1.24 8.74
C ASP A 268 -7.87 0.26 8.14
N ARG A 269 -8.22 -1.03 8.03
CA ARG A 269 -7.41 -2.05 7.35
C ARG A 269 -7.43 -1.96 5.82
N VAL A 270 -8.42 -1.29 5.23
CA VAL A 270 -8.51 -1.08 3.79
C VAL A 270 -7.93 0.29 3.46
N ILE A 271 -6.79 0.31 2.77
CA ILE A 271 -6.09 1.54 2.40
C ILE A 271 -6.60 2.04 1.07
N VAL A 272 -7.10 3.27 1.03
CA VAL A 272 -7.60 3.92 -0.18
C VAL A 272 -6.54 4.90 -0.70
N HIS A 273 -6.09 4.67 -1.93
CA HIS A 273 -5.30 5.62 -2.70
C HIS A 273 -6.19 6.32 -3.73
N THR A 274 -5.92 7.58 -4.02
CA THR A 274 -6.69 8.36 -4.99
C THR A 274 -5.79 9.02 -6.01
N LEU A 275 -6.19 8.98 -7.27
CA LEU A 275 -5.47 9.57 -8.37
C LEU A 275 -6.41 10.45 -9.21
N GLY A 276 -6.18 11.75 -9.12
CA GLY A 276 -6.87 12.73 -9.98
C GLY A 276 -6.16 12.82 -11.33
N TYR A 277 -6.91 12.68 -12.43
CA TYR A 277 -6.36 12.82 -13.77
C TYR A 277 -7.03 13.98 -14.52
N GLY A 278 -6.28 15.05 -14.76
CA GLY A 278 -6.75 16.18 -15.55
C GLY A 278 -5.97 17.45 -15.24
N PHE A 279 -6.56 18.61 -15.58
CA PHE A 279 -5.98 19.89 -15.20
C PHE A 279 -6.10 20.09 -13.69
N THR A 280 -5.01 20.55 -13.07
CA THR A 280 -5.07 20.93 -11.66
C THR A 280 -6.01 22.12 -11.45
N PRO A 281 -6.57 22.31 -10.24
CA PRO A 281 -7.36 23.50 -9.92
C PRO A 281 -6.65 24.82 -10.28
N GLN A 282 -5.33 24.89 -10.13
CA GLN A 282 -4.53 26.06 -10.49
C GLN A 282 -4.46 26.25 -12.01
N GLN A 283 -4.26 25.17 -12.77
CA GLN A 283 -4.26 25.21 -14.23
C GLN A 283 -5.64 25.63 -14.78
N LEU A 284 -6.72 25.08 -14.24
CA LEU A 284 -8.08 25.49 -14.59
C LEU A 284 -8.32 26.98 -14.27
N GLY A 285 -7.87 27.44 -13.11
CA GLY A 285 -7.94 28.85 -12.72
C GLY A 285 -7.27 29.80 -13.70
N GLN A 286 -6.13 29.38 -14.27
CA GLN A 286 -5.40 30.12 -15.31
C GLN A 286 -6.13 30.04 -16.65
N ASN A 287 -6.50 28.83 -17.10
CA ASN A 287 -7.16 28.59 -18.39
C ASN A 287 -8.48 29.36 -18.51
N TYR A 288 -9.26 29.41 -17.43
CA TYR A 288 -10.56 30.08 -17.36
C TYR A 288 -10.49 31.50 -16.78
N LYS A 289 -9.29 32.04 -16.56
CA LYS A 289 -9.06 33.42 -16.09
C LYS A 289 -9.84 33.78 -14.82
N LEU A 290 -9.89 32.86 -13.86
CA LEU A 290 -10.62 33.04 -12.60
C LEU A 290 -9.89 33.95 -11.60
N GLY A 291 -8.55 34.06 -11.72
CA GLY A 291 -7.72 34.77 -10.75
C GLY A 291 -7.46 34.01 -9.45
N HIS A 292 -7.99 32.80 -9.33
CA HIS A 292 -7.77 31.85 -8.22
C HIS A 292 -7.84 30.41 -8.75
N ALA A 293 -7.43 29.44 -7.94
CA ALA A 293 -7.61 28.03 -8.26
C ALA A 293 -9.10 27.69 -8.42
N ALA A 294 -9.46 26.91 -9.43
CA ALA A 294 -10.82 26.53 -9.71
C ALA A 294 -11.43 25.74 -8.55
N THR A 295 -12.68 26.05 -8.24
CA THR A 295 -13.44 25.40 -7.20
C THR A 295 -14.74 24.86 -7.76
N ARG A 296 -15.39 23.99 -6.99
CA ARG A 296 -16.73 23.51 -7.33
C ARG A 296 -17.76 24.64 -7.47
N ALA A 297 -17.57 25.77 -6.77
CA ALA A 297 -18.44 26.93 -6.93
C ALA A 297 -18.35 27.53 -8.34
N ASP A 298 -17.18 27.47 -8.98
CA ASP A 298 -16.97 27.94 -10.35
C ASP A 298 -17.64 27.03 -11.38
N VAL A 299 -17.67 25.73 -11.11
CA VAL A 299 -18.43 24.74 -11.89
C VAL A 299 -19.93 25.00 -11.78
N ASN A 300 -20.45 25.17 -10.56
CA ASN A 300 -21.85 25.49 -10.31
C ASN A 300 -22.26 26.84 -10.96
N ALA A 301 -21.35 27.81 -10.99
CA ALA A 301 -21.52 29.09 -11.65
C ALA A 301 -21.31 29.05 -13.18
N LYS A 302 -21.04 27.86 -13.75
CA LYS A 302 -20.76 27.63 -15.18
C LYS A 302 -19.58 28.43 -15.74
N LYS A 303 -18.62 28.78 -14.88
CA LYS A 303 -17.36 29.44 -15.29
C LYS A 303 -16.32 28.43 -15.76
N VAL A 304 -16.38 27.21 -15.22
CA VAL A 304 -15.54 26.08 -15.62
C VAL A 304 -16.48 24.95 -16.08
N PRO A 305 -16.25 24.33 -17.25
CA PRO A 305 -17.00 23.16 -17.68
C PRO A 305 -16.88 22.00 -16.68
N GLU A 306 -17.98 21.32 -16.40
CA GLU A 306 -18.02 20.18 -15.47
C GLU A 306 -17.01 19.09 -15.85
N ASP A 307 -16.92 18.79 -17.16
CA ASP A 307 -16.05 17.76 -17.73
C ASP A 307 -14.54 18.00 -17.53
N ASP A 308 -14.13 19.21 -17.17
CA ASP A 308 -12.71 19.56 -16.94
C ASP A 308 -12.36 19.61 -15.45
N PHE A 309 -13.35 19.58 -14.55
CA PHE A 309 -13.13 19.76 -13.13
C PHE A 309 -12.99 18.43 -12.38
N VAL A 310 -11.88 18.31 -11.67
CA VAL A 310 -11.60 17.20 -10.74
C VAL A 310 -11.61 17.74 -9.31
N ASP A 311 -12.31 17.07 -8.39
CA ASP A 311 -12.34 17.48 -6.98
C ASP A 311 -11.11 16.95 -6.22
N GLU A 312 -9.95 17.56 -6.49
CA GLU A 312 -8.66 17.21 -5.86
C GLU A 312 -8.76 17.17 -4.33
N LYS A 313 -9.48 18.11 -3.74
CA LYS A 313 -9.63 18.20 -2.29
C LYS A 313 -10.36 16.98 -1.73
N ARG A 314 -11.46 16.56 -2.37
CA ARG A 314 -12.19 15.35 -1.94
C ARG A 314 -11.38 14.09 -2.13
N LEU A 315 -10.66 13.96 -3.24
CA LEU A 315 -9.74 12.84 -3.45
C LEU A 315 -8.72 12.77 -2.30
N GLN A 316 -8.07 13.89 -1.98
CA GLN A 316 -7.10 13.96 -0.89
C GLN A 316 -7.69 13.61 0.47
N GLU A 317 -8.89 14.10 0.79
CA GLU A 317 -9.56 13.78 2.05
C GLU A 317 -9.88 12.28 2.16
N MET A 318 -10.33 11.63 1.08
CA MET A 318 -10.62 10.19 1.07
C MET A 318 -9.38 9.34 1.35
N ALA A 319 -8.26 9.62 0.66
CA ALA A 319 -7.02 8.87 0.88
C ALA A 319 -6.48 9.09 2.30
N LYS A 320 -6.47 10.34 2.77
CA LYS A 320 -5.96 10.72 4.09
C LYS A 320 -6.67 10.01 5.24
N ILE A 321 -7.99 9.77 5.13
CA ILE A 321 -8.77 9.09 6.18
C ILE A 321 -8.24 7.68 6.46
N THR A 322 -7.79 6.97 5.43
CA THR A 322 -7.30 5.59 5.54
C THR A 322 -5.78 5.51 5.64
N GLY A 323 -5.07 6.65 5.64
CA GLY A 323 -3.61 6.68 5.60
C GLY A 323 -3.00 6.36 4.22
N GLY A 324 -3.81 6.42 3.16
CA GLY A 324 -3.34 6.29 1.79
C GLY A 324 -2.73 7.58 1.23
N ILE A 325 -2.29 7.50 -0.02
CA ILE A 325 -1.66 8.59 -0.77
C ILE A 325 -2.66 9.13 -1.80
N SER A 326 -2.71 10.45 -1.94
CA SER A 326 -3.43 11.12 -3.01
C SER A 326 -2.43 11.81 -3.93
N GLU A 327 -2.50 11.52 -5.21
CA GLU A 327 -1.71 12.20 -6.24
C GLU A 327 -2.66 12.81 -7.28
N PHE A 328 -2.14 13.77 -8.01
CA PHE A 328 -2.88 14.47 -9.05
C PHE A 328 -1.94 14.77 -10.21
N SER A 329 -2.32 14.42 -11.43
CA SER A 329 -1.53 14.67 -12.62
C SER A 329 -2.38 15.06 -13.82
N GLY A 330 -1.81 15.88 -14.70
CA GLY A 330 -2.38 16.24 -16.00
C GLY A 330 -1.81 15.48 -17.19
N ASN A 331 -0.91 14.50 -16.98
CA ASN A 331 -0.34 13.69 -18.05
C ASN A 331 -0.18 12.22 -17.65
N ALA A 332 -0.21 11.34 -18.65
CA ALA A 332 -0.14 9.89 -18.50
C ALA A 332 1.13 9.39 -17.80
N GLU A 333 2.30 9.97 -18.08
CA GLU A 333 3.57 9.54 -17.48
C GLU A 333 3.56 9.68 -15.96
N ALA A 334 3.14 10.84 -15.44
CA ALA A 334 3.05 11.07 -14.00
C ALA A 334 1.91 10.29 -13.33
N ILE A 335 0.86 9.89 -14.07
CA ILE A 335 -0.15 8.93 -13.59
C ILE A 335 0.51 7.56 -13.35
N ALA A 336 1.36 7.09 -14.27
CA ALA A 336 2.09 5.83 -14.11
C ALA A 336 3.06 5.87 -12.91
N GLU A 337 3.80 6.97 -12.74
CA GLU A 337 4.68 7.17 -11.57
C GLU A 337 3.88 7.18 -10.26
N SER A 338 2.68 7.76 -10.26
CA SER A 338 1.80 7.79 -9.09
C SER A 338 1.30 6.39 -8.72
N LEU A 339 0.93 5.56 -9.71
CA LEU A 339 0.54 4.18 -9.45
C LEU A 339 1.72 3.34 -8.94
N GLN A 340 2.93 3.55 -9.46
CA GLN A 340 4.14 2.94 -8.91
C GLN A 340 4.37 3.36 -7.46
N LEU A 341 4.19 4.65 -7.14
CA LEU A 341 4.26 5.15 -5.77
C LEU A 341 3.24 4.45 -4.85
N PHE A 342 2.02 4.20 -5.32
CA PHE A 342 1.01 3.47 -4.55
C PHE A 342 1.41 2.01 -4.31
N LEU A 343 1.94 1.33 -5.33
CA LEU A 343 2.45 -0.03 -5.18
C LEU A 343 3.59 -0.08 -4.14
N ASN A 344 4.52 0.86 -4.21
CA ASN A 344 5.60 1.00 -3.25
C ASN A 344 5.06 1.30 -1.84
N ALA A 345 3.98 2.08 -1.72
CA ALA A 345 3.39 2.36 -0.42
C ALA A 345 2.69 1.13 0.18
N LEU A 346 2.14 0.25 -0.66
CA LEU A 346 1.47 -0.96 -0.24
C LEU A 346 2.43 -2.10 0.10
N LEU A 347 3.46 -2.28 -0.73
CA LEU A 347 4.32 -3.48 -0.72
C LEU A 347 5.79 -3.16 -0.35
N GLY A 348 6.17 -1.88 -0.32
CA GLY A 348 7.54 -1.45 -0.08
C GLY A 348 7.91 -1.51 1.39
N GLU A 349 8.39 -2.67 1.83
CA GLU A 349 8.88 -2.91 3.19
C GLU A 349 10.29 -3.49 3.14
N TYR A 350 11.19 -2.94 3.93
CA TYR A 350 12.51 -3.53 4.16
C TYR A 350 12.37 -4.80 5.02
N GLU A 351 13.22 -5.79 4.77
CA GLU A 351 13.34 -6.98 5.62
C GLU A 351 14.61 -6.86 6.47
N ILE A 352 14.47 -6.94 7.78
CA ILE A 352 15.61 -7.00 8.70
C ILE A 352 15.50 -8.29 9.49
N SER A 353 16.51 -9.16 9.43
CA SER A 353 16.52 -10.41 10.18
C SER A 353 17.77 -10.53 11.04
N TYR A 354 17.62 -10.91 12.31
CA TYR A 354 18.74 -11.08 13.24
C TYR A 354 18.54 -12.30 14.12
N LEU A 355 19.63 -12.76 14.74
CA LEU A 355 19.56 -13.79 15.78
C LEU A 355 19.38 -13.12 17.14
N GLN A 356 18.38 -13.55 17.90
CA GLN A 356 18.14 -13.05 19.24
C GLN A 356 19.37 -13.30 20.12
N PRO A 357 19.99 -12.25 20.71
CA PRO A 357 21.02 -12.43 21.71
C PRO A 357 20.44 -13.00 23.00
N ASP A 358 21.13 -13.97 23.61
CA ASP A 358 20.71 -14.67 24.85
C ASP A 358 19.22 -15.11 24.81
N PRO A 359 18.84 -16.00 23.87
CA PRO A 359 17.44 -16.33 23.64
C PRO A 359 16.86 -17.20 24.76
N GLU A 360 15.90 -16.64 25.49
CA GLU A 360 15.10 -17.34 26.49
C GLU A 360 13.67 -17.55 25.97
N ARG A 361 13.19 -18.80 26.01
CA ARG A 361 11.88 -19.13 25.47
C ARG A 361 10.74 -18.70 26.40
N GLY A 362 9.62 -18.29 25.82
CA GLY A 362 8.45 -17.79 26.52
C GLY A 362 8.55 -16.36 27.02
N LYS A 363 9.75 -15.76 26.91
CA LYS A 363 10.06 -14.44 27.42
C LYS A 363 9.70 -13.32 26.45
N PRO A 364 9.18 -12.17 26.93
CA PRO A 364 8.94 -11.00 26.12
C PRO A 364 10.21 -10.19 25.86
N TYR A 365 10.43 -9.88 24.58
CA TYR A 365 11.45 -8.96 24.09
C TYR A 365 10.79 -7.80 23.36
N LYS A 366 11.40 -6.62 23.41
CA LYS A 366 10.95 -5.46 22.62
C LYS A 366 12.02 -5.06 21.63
N VAL A 367 11.64 -4.90 20.37
CA VAL A 367 12.56 -4.47 19.31
C VAL A 367 12.14 -3.12 18.76
N SER A 368 13.13 -2.27 18.51
CA SER A 368 12.98 -0.98 17.84
C SER A 368 14.05 -0.82 16.77
N VAL A 369 13.66 -0.18 15.66
CA VAL A 369 14.56 0.12 14.54
C VAL A 369 14.73 1.63 14.46
N THR A 370 15.98 2.07 14.42
CA THR A 370 16.35 3.45 14.15
C THR A 370 16.81 3.55 12.71
N VAL A 371 16.28 4.51 11.96
CA VAL A 371 16.72 4.79 10.59
C VAL A 371 17.18 6.23 10.54
N GLN A 372 18.47 6.43 10.31
CA GLN A 372 19.15 7.72 10.41
C GLN A 372 18.92 8.39 11.77
N LYS A 373 17.85 9.19 11.91
CA LYS A 373 17.47 9.92 13.15
C LYS A 373 16.05 9.64 13.62
N ALA A 374 15.27 8.87 12.87
CA ALA A 374 13.89 8.53 13.21
C ALA A 374 13.86 7.16 13.89
N ASN A 375 13.10 7.05 14.99
CA ASN A 375 12.95 5.80 15.74
C ASN A 375 11.57 5.21 15.50
N SER A 376 11.50 3.89 15.34
CA SER A 376 10.23 3.18 15.36
C SER A 376 9.66 3.10 16.77
N LYS A 377 8.34 2.90 16.86
CA LYS A 377 7.74 2.44 18.12
C LYS A 377 8.26 1.02 18.43
N PRO A 378 8.58 0.70 19.69
CA PRO A 378 8.97 -0.66 20.05
C PRO A 378 7.85 -1.67 19.81
N ARG A 379 8.17 -2.86 19.29
CA ARG A 379 7.25 -3.99 19.13
C ARG A 379 7.69 -5.15 20.00
N GLU A 380 6.73 -5.76 20.70
CA GLU A 380 6.99 -6.93 21.53
C GLU A 380 6.94 -8.22 20.67
N TYR A 381 7.81 -9.18 20.99
CA TYR A 381 7.75 -10.55 20.47
C TYR A 381 8.24 -11.55 21.52
N ARG A 382 7.96 -12.83 21.28
CA ARG A 382 8.35 -13.94 22.15
C ARG A 382 8.89 -15.09 21.35
N ILE A 383 9.96 -15.70 21.85
CA ILE A 383 10.42 -16.99 21.34
C ILE A 383 9.48 -18.07 21.87
N GLN A 384 8.96 -18.93 21.00
CA GLN A 384 8.01 -19.96 21.41
C GLN A 384 8.64 -20.96 22.40
N ILE A 385 7.90 -21.30 23.46
CA ILE A 385 8.33 -22.25 24.52
C ILE A 385 8.57 -23.65 23.94
N PHE A 386 7.64 -24.09 23.08
CA PHE A 386 7.71 -25.38 22.41
C PHE A 386 8.27 -25.19 21.00
N GLY A 387 9.54 -25.55 20.80
CA GLY A 387 10.24 -25.35 19.53
C GLY A 387 9.66 -26.14 18.34
N ARG A 388 8.71 -27.05 18.56
CA ARG A 388 7.94 -27.76 17.52
C ARG A 388 6.60 -28.20 18.11
N SER A 389 5.48 -27.72 17.57
CA SER A 389 4.30 -28.60 17.58
C SER A 389 4.62 -29.73 16.61
N LEU A 390 4.59 -30.97 17.08
CA LEU A 390 4.82 -32.11 16.19
C LEU A 390 3.70 -32.12 15.13
N PRO A 391 4.01 -32.38 13.84
CA PRO A 391 3.00 -32.43 12.78
C PRO A 391 1.80 -33.26 13.23
N SER A 392 0.59 -32.88 12.81
CA SER A 392 -0.65 -33.55 13.24
C SER A 392 -0.60 -35.07 13.06
N LYS A 393 0.03 -35.53 11.97
CA LYS A 393 0.31 -36.95 11.71
C LYS A 393 1.19 -37.59 12.80
N THR A 394 2.30 -36.96 13.18
CA THR A 394 3.20 -37.46 14.22
C THR A 394 2.53 -37.46 15.60
N ARG A 395 1.70 -36.44 15.90
CA ARG A 395 0.87 -36.43 17.11
C ARG A 395 -0.12 -37.59 17.14
N ALA A 396 -0.84 -37.83 16.03
CA ALA A 396 -1.79 -38.94 15.94
C ALA A 396 -1.09 -40.30 16.10
N ILE A 397 0.06 -40.50 15.46
CA ILE A 397 0.86 -41.72 15.60
C ILE A 397 1.26 -41.93 17.06
N MET A 398 1.82 -40.91 17.74
CA MET A 398 2.17 -41.05 19.15
C MET A 398 0.97 -41.38 20.04
N VAL A 399 -0.17 -40.72 19.83
CA VAL A 399 -1.39 -41.01 20.61
C VAL A 399 -1.83 -42.45 20.41
N VAL A 400 -1.85 -42.95 19.17
CA VAL A 400 -2.19 -44.34 18.85
C VAL A 400 -1.19 -45.31 19.49
N THR A 401 0.11 -45.04 19.41
CA THR A 401 1.14 -45.88 20.02
C THR A 401 0.99 -45.94 21.54
N ILE A 402 0.76 -44.81 22.21
CA ILE A 402 0.54 -44.77 23.66
C ILE A 402 -0.71 -45.56 24.05
N LEU A 403 -1.80 -45.43 23.29
CA LEU A 403 -3.02 -46.20 23.49
C LEU A 403 -2.77 -47.70 23.35
N LEU A 404 -2.01 -48.11 22.34
CA LEU A 404 -1.60 -49.50 22.12
C LEU A 404 -0.78 -50.06 23.29
N VAL A 405 0.19 -49.28 23.78
CA VAL A 405 1.01 -49.67 24.95
C VAL A 405 0.16 -49.81 26.20
N LEU A 406 -0.81 -48.92 26.43
CA LEU A 406 -1.73 -49.02 27.57
C LEU A 406 -2.66 -50.24 27.48
N VAL A 407 -3.17 -50.55 26.29
CA VAL A 407 -4.03 -51.73 26.08
C VAL A 407 -3.23 -53.02 26.25
N ILE A 408 -2.07 -53.13 25.61
CA ILE A 408 -1.24 -54.35 25.64
C ILE A 408 -0.55 -54.52 26.99
N GLY A 409 -0.04 -53.44 27.59
CA GLY A 409 0.71 -53.49 28.84
C GLY A 409 -0.14 -53.39 30.10
N GLY A 410 -1.36 -52.84 30.01
CA GLY A 410 -2.26 -52.66 31.15
C GLY A 410 -3.48 -53.58 31.07
N VAL A 411 -4.34 -53.34 30.09
CA VAL A 411 -5.67 -53.97 30.02
C VAL A 411 -5.58 -55.48 29.82
N ILE A 412 -4.73 -55.96 28.90
CA ILE A 412 -4.60 -57.38 28.60
C ILE A 412 -4.02 -58.17 29.80
N PRO A 413 -2.90 -57.78 30.43
CA PRO A 413 -2.38 -58.45 31.61
C PRO A 413 -3.36 -58.43 32.77
N PHE A 414 -4.05 -57.29 33.00
CA PHE A 414 -5.06 -57.18 34.04
C PHE A 414 -6.25 -58.12 33.78
N TYR A 415 -6.69 -58.25 32.54
CA TYR A 415 -7.76 -59.19 32.17
C TYR A 415 -7.35 -60.65 32.44
N PHE A 416 -6.15 -61.06 32.04
CA PHE A 416 -5.65 -62.42 32.30
C PHE A 416 -5.43 -62.67 33.79
N TRP A 417 -4.89 -61.71 34.53
CA TRP A 417 -4.74 -61.80 35.98
C TRP A 417 -6.09 -61.92 36.69
N ALA A 418 -7.06 -61.08 36.33
CA ALA A 418 -8.41 -61.12 36.89
C ALA A 418 -9.14 -62.44 36.56
N LYS A 419 -8.92 -62.99 35.35
CA LYS A 419 -9.45 -64.30 34.96
C LYS A 419 -8.82 -65.43 35.79
N HIS A 420 -7.51 -65.40 35.98
CA HIS A 420 -6.79 -66.38 36.80
C HIS A 420 -7.25 -66.36 38.26
N LEU A 421 -7.46 -65.16 38.84
CA LEU A 421 -8.03 -65.03 40.18
C LEU A 421 -9.45 -65.59 40.29
N LYS A 422 -10.29 -65.43 39.26
CA LYS A 422 -11.64 -66.02 39.23
C LYS A 422 -11.61 -67.54 39.15
N GLU A 423 -10.63 -68.12 38.44
CA GLU A 423 -10.46 -69.57 38.35
C GLU A 423 -9.91 -70.18 39.65
N GLN A 424 -9.18 -69.43 40.47
CA GLN A 424 -8.71 -69.87 41.79
C GLN A 424 -9.72 -69.69 42.93
N ALA A 425 -10.78 -68.91 42.71
CA ALA A 425 -11.84 -68.63 43.70
C ALA A 425 -13.07 -69.57 43.58
N LEU A 426 -13.08 -70.44 42.57
CA LEU A 426 -13.99 -71.58 42.40
C LEU A 426 -13.27 -72.85 42.83
#